data_AF-A0A660SCW5-F1
#
_entry.id   AF-A0A660SCW5-F1
#
_cell.length_a   1.000
_cell.length_b   1.000
_cell.length_c   1.000
_cell.angle_alpha   90.00
_cell.angle_beta   90.00
_cell.angle_gamma   90.00
#
_symmetry.space_group_name_H-M   'P 1'
#
loop_
_entity.id
_entity.type
_entity.pdbx_description
1 polymer ?
#
loop_
_entity_poly.entity_id
_entity_poly.type
_entity_poly.pdbx_seq_one_letter_code
_entity_poly.pdbx_strand_id
1 'polypeptide(L)'
;MPEDDESKIIKFPKSPGNRPRVIKRIGVILIASAVVLGLLFSSLGFLSYVLIFLVLMAVAVGMVISRIRENSARSEYRELLKMVLHDEDLAERLIMAELKKSPELKKPDCIKLAYQRLYYDRSR
;
A
#
# COMPACT_ATOMS: atom_id res chain seq x y z
N MET A 1 -4.30 -35.05 -25.61
CA MET A 1 -4.57 -34.14 -26.75
C MET A 1 -6.02 -34.37 -27.16
N PRO A 2 -6.89 -33.35 -27.26
CA PRO A 2 -6.74 -31.93 -26.89
C PRO A 2 -7.98 -31.30 -26.18
N GLU A 3 -7.84 -30.00 -25.82
CA GLU A 3 -8.83 -28.87 -25.88
C GLU A 3 -10.16 -28.97 -25.07
N ASP A 4 -10.68 -28.00 -24.29
CA ASP A 4 -10.73 -26.52 -24.28
C ASP A 4 -10.93 -26.02 -22.81
N ASP A 5 -10.22 -25.03 -22.26
CA ASP A 5 -10.33 -23.57 -22.47
C ASP A 5 -11.74 -22.98 -22.23
N GLU A 6 -12.04 -22.55 -21.00
CA GLU A 6 -12.89 -21.37 -20.84
C GLU A 6 -12.51 -20.56 -19.60
N SER A 7 -11.86 -19.46 -19.92
CA SER A 7 -11.35 -18.42 -19.06
C SER A 7 -12.47 -17.86 -18.17
N LYS A 8 -12.39 -18.12 -16.86
CA LYS A 8 -13.17 -17.39 -15.85
C LYS A 8 -12.57 -15.99 -15.70
N ILE A 9 -12.88 -15.13 -16.66
CA ILE A 9 -12.58 -13.69 -16.63
C ILE A 9 -13.27 -13.12 -15.39
N ILE A 10 -12.48 -12.84 -14.37
CA ILE A 10 -12.91 -12.08 -13.20
C ILE A 10 -13.22 -10.66 -13.71
N LYS A 11 -14.49 -10.40 -14.04
CA LYS A 11 -15.00 -9.05 -14.29
C LYS A 11 -14.81 -8.25 -13.00
N PHE A 12 -13.77 -7.43 -12.95
CA PHE A 12 -13.62 -6.39 -11.95
C PHE A 12 -14.83 -5.45 -12.04
N PRO A 13 -15.60 -5.23 -10.95
CA PRO A 13 -16.66 -4.25 -10.95
C PRO A 13 -16.06 -2.86 -11.18
N LYS A 14 -16.40 -2.27 -12.33
CA LYS A 14 -16.11 -0.88 -12.67
C LYS A 14 -16.97 0.01 -11.77
N SER A 15 -16.49 0.28 -10.55
CA SER A 15 -17.19 1.12 -9.56
C SER A 15 -16.83 2.61 -9.76
N PRO A 16 -17.83 3.51 -9.73
CA PRO A 16 -17.88 4.72 -10.53
C PRO A 16 -17.11 5.89 -9.92
N GLY A 17 -16.82 6.88 -10.77
CA GLY A 17 -16.08 8.11 -10.49
C GLY A 17 -16.77 9.06 -9.51
N ASN A 18 -16.83 8.69 -8.22
CA ASN A 18 -17.31 9.56 -7.13
C ASN A 18 -16.29 9.76 -5.99
N ARG A 19 -15.10 9.17 -6.11
CA ARG A 19 -14.04 9.22 -5.08
C ARG A 19 -13.61 10.64 -4.66
N PRO A 20 -13.47 11.65 -5.54
CA PRO A 20 -12.95 12.96 -5.09
C PRO A 20 -13.96 13.74 -4.22
N ARG A 21 -15.28 13.53 -4.39
CA ARG A 21 -16.30 14.22 -3.57
C ARG A 21 -16.43 13.61 -2.18
N VAL A 22 -16.32 12.28 -2.09
CA VAL A 22 -16.41 11.56 -0.80
C VAL A 22 -15.19 11.87 0.07
N ILE A 23 -13.98 11.90 -0.49
CA ILE A 23 -12.75 12.26 0.23
C ILE A 23 -12.84 13.70 0.78
N LYS A 24 -13.36 14.65 0.00
CA LYS A 24 -13.59 16.03 0.47
C LYS A 24 -14.58 16.09 1.65
N ARG A 25 -15.67 15.33 1.61
CA ARG A 25 -16.66 15.29 2.70
C ARG A 25 -16.08 14.66 3.98
N ILE A 26 -15.31 13.59 3.85
CA ILE A 26 -14.63 12.94 4.99
C ILE A 26 -13.63 13.92 5.63
N GLY A 27 -12.87 14.67 4.83
CA GLY A 27 -11.95 15.70 5.33
C GLY A 27 -12.66 16.80 6.10
N VAL A 28 -13.81 17.29 5.61
CA VAL A 28 -14.61 18.32 6.30
C VAL A 28 -15.17 17.79 7.62
N ILE A 29 -15.66 16.54 7.65
CA ILE A 29 -16.18 15.92 8.88
C ILE A 29 -15.07 15.77 9.93
N LEU A 30 -13.87 15.35 9.51
CA LEU A 30 -12.71 15.25 10.40
C LEU A 30 -12.33 16.61 11.00
N ILE A 31 -12.26 17.65 10.18
CA ILE A 31 -11.94 19.01 10.66
C ILE A 31 -13.02 19.51 11.63
N ALA A 32 -14.30 19.37 11.28
CA ALA A 32 -15.40 19.78 12.15
C ALA A 32 -15.38 19.01 13.49
N SER A 33 -15.13 17.70 13.46
CA SER A 33 -15.01 16.90 14.67
C SER A 33 -13.83 17.33 15.55
N ALA A 34 -12.68 17.68 14.95
CA ALA A 34 -11.52 18.16 15.67
C ALA A 34 -11.77 19.53 16.33
N VAL A 35 -12.50 20.42 15.66
CA VAL A 35 -12.89 21.73 16.20
C VAL A 35 -13.86 21.58 17.37
N VAL A 36 -14.86 20.70 17.24
CA VAL A 36 -15.84 20.43 18.32
C VAL A 36 -15.18 19.75 19.51
N LEU A 37 -14.26 18.81 19.27
CA LEU A 37 -13.44 18.20 20.32
C LEU A 37 -12.56 19.27 21.00
N GLY A 38 -11.91 20.15 20.24
CA GLY A 38 -11.15 21.26 20.82
C GLY A 38 -12.01 22.14 21.74
N LEU A 39 -13.20 22.55 21.28
CA LEU A 39 -14.11 23.38 22.06
C LEU A 39 -14.63 22.67 23.33
N LEU A 40 -14.92 21.37 23.25
CA LEU A 40 -15.36 20.56 24.41
C LEU A 40 -14.23 20.31 25.42
N PHE A 41 -12.99 20.15 24.95
CA PHE A 41 -11.80 19.96 25.79
C PHE A 41 -11.13 21.27 26.21
N SER A 42 -11.76 22.42 25.97
CA SER A 42 -11.24 23.72 26.38
C SER A 42 -11.06 23.87 27.91
N SER A 43 -11.64 22.98 28.71
CA SER A 43 -11.41 22.88 30.17
C SER A 43 -10.17 22.03 30.55
N LEU A 44 -9.68 21.15 29.66
CA LEU A 44 -8.49 20.31 29.87
C LEU A 44 -7.17 20.95 29.39
N GLY A 45 -7.24 22.16 28.85
CA GLY A 45 -6.04 22.96 28.53
C GLY A 45 -5.23 22.50 27.31
N PHE A 46 -4.26 23.34 26.96
CA PHE A 46 -3.32 23.25 25.82
C PHE A 46 -2.74 21.84 25.58
N LEU A 47 -2.56 21.04 26.65
CA LEU A 47 -2.06 19.67 26.59
C LEU A 47 -2.91 18.72 25.72
N SER A 48 -4.23 18.84 25.77
CA SER A 48 -5.13 17.99 24.96
C SER A 48 -4.97 18.26 23.46
N TYR A 49 -4.81 19.53 23.08
CA TYR A 49 -4.56 19.94 21.70
C TYR A 49 -3.20 19.46 21.19
N VAL A 50 -2.16 19.53 22.03
CA VAL A 50 -0.82 19.02 21.68
C VAL A 50 -0.87 17.50 21.47
N LEU A 51 -1.60 16.76 22.31
CA LEU A 51 -1.79 15.31 22.14
C LEU A 51 -2.54 14.97 20.84
N ILE A 52 -3.65 15.67 20.56
CA ILE A 52 -4.39 15.48 19.30
C ILE A 52 -3.52 15.80 18.09
N PHE A 53 -2.74 16.88 18.16
CA PHE A 53 -1.82 17.28 17.11
C PHE A 53 -0.70 16.25 16.88
N LEU A 54 -0.12 15.71 17.95
CA LEU A 54 0.89 14.64 17.88
C LEU A 54 0.31 13.37 17.24
N VAL A 55 -0.90 12.97 17.61
CA VAL A 55 -1.57 11.80 17.02
C VAL A 55 -1.84 12.03 15.52
N LEU A 56 -2.33 13.21 15.15
CA LEU A 56 -2.57 13.56 13.74
C LEU A 56 -1.27 13.59 12.94
N MET A 57 -0.18 14.12 13.51
CA MET A 57 1.14 14.11 12.88
C MET A 57 1.68 12.69 12.71
N ALA A 58 1.57 11.83 13.71
CA ALA A 58 1.98 10.43 13.63
C ALA A 58 1.22 9.68 12.53
N VAL A 59 -0.10 9.89 12.43
CA VAL A 59 -0.94 9.30 11.38
C VAL A 59 -0.55 9.85 10.00
N ALA A 60 -0.33 11.16 9.88
CA ALA A 60 0.08 11.78 8.62
C ALA A 60 1.44 11.24 8.14
N VAL A 61 2.43 11.15 9.03
CA VAL A 61 3.74 10.56 8.73
C VAL A 61 3.60 9.08 8.36
N GLY A 62 2.78 8.31 9.09
CA GLY A 62 2.50 6.90 8.77
C GLY A 62 1.85 6.70 7.39
N MET A 63 0.95 7.60 7.00
CA MET A 63 0.34 7.60 5.66
C MET A 63 1.36 7.95 4.57
N VAL A 64 2.25 8.93 4.82
CA VAL A 64 3.32 9.31 3.89
C VAL A 64 4.30 8.15 3.72
N ILE A 65 4.77 7.54 4.81
CA ILE A 65 5.67 6.37 4.77
C ILE A 65 5.02 5.21 4.03
N SER A 66 3.74 4.92 4.30
CA SER A 66 2.99 3.86 3.60
C SER A 66 2.91 4.11 2.10
N ARG A 67 2.63 5.36 1.68
CA ARG A 67 2.63 5.73 0.25
C ARG A 67 4.01 5.60 -0.40
N ILE A 68 5.06 6.02 0.29
CA ILE A 68 6.44 5.89 -0.21
C ILE A 68 6.77 4.40 -0.41
N ARG A 69 6.38 3.55 0.55
CA ARG A 69 6.60 2.10 0.51
C ARG A 69 5.83 1.42 -0.62
N GLU A 70 4.58 1.81 -0.87
CA GLU A 70 3.81 1.34 -2.02
C GLU A 70 4.44 1.76 -3.36
N ASN A 71 4.87 3.02 -3.47
CA ASN A 71 5.52 3.50 -4.69
C ASN A 71 6.86 2.77 -4.94
N SER A 72 7.65 2.55 -3.89
CA SER A 72 8.92 1.81 -3.96
C SER A 72 8.72 0.35 -4.36
N ALA A 73 7.74 -0.33 -3.78
CA ALA A 73 7.43 -1.72 -4.14
C ALA A 73 6.98 -1.84 -5.60
N ARG A 74 6.26 -0.83 -6.12
CA ARG A 74 5.81 -0.80 -7.51
C ARG A 74 6.96 -0.55 -8.49
N SER A 75 7.94 0.27 -8.12
CA SER A 75 9.16 0.44 -8.93
C SER A 75 10.01 -0.83 -8.92
N GLU A 76 10.23 -1.44 -7.74
CA GLU A 76 11.00 -2.69 -7.61
C GLU A 76 10.32 -3.86 -8.35
N TYR A 77 8.99 -3.95 -8.32
CA TYR A 77 8.26 -4.95 -9.11
C TYR A 77 8.44 -4.75 -10.63
N ARG A 78 8.44 -3.49 -11.09
CA ARG A 78 8.71 -3.18 -12.51
C ARG A 78 10.13 -3.56 -12.92
N GLU A 79 11.12 -3.34 -12.05
CA GLU A 79 12.49 -3.75 -12.32
C GLU A 79 12.67 -5.27 -12.25
N LEU A 80 12.00 -5.93 -11.30
CA LEU A 80 11.90 -7.38 -11.24
C LEU A 80 11.38 -7.90 -12.57
N LEU A 81 10.22 -7.41 -13.06
CA LEU A 81 9.66 -7.79 -14.35
C LEU A 81 10.67 -7.63 -15.49
N LYS A 82 11.41 -6.51 -15.53
CA LYS A 82 12.45 -6.30 -16.55
C LYS A 82 13.56 -7.35 -16.48
N MET A 83 13.96 -7.78 -15.28
CA MET A 83 14.98 -8.82 -15.13
C MET A 83 14.48 -10.18 -15.63
N VAL A 84 13.20 -10.47 -15.41
CA VAL A 84 12.54 -11.71 -15.85
C VAL A 84 11.95 -11.63 -17.27
N LEU A 85 12.43 -10.71 -18.13
CA LEU A 85 11.96 -10.55 -19.51
C LEU A 85 10.43 -10.31 -19.63
N HIS A 86 9.83 -9.63 -18.67
CA HIS A 86 8.39 -9.40 -18.56
C HIS A 86 7.54 -10.67 -18.36
N ASP A 87 8.15 -11.77 -17.93
CA ASP A 87 7.43 -12.97 -17.52
C ASP A 87 6.79 -12.76 -16.12
N GLU A 88 5.50 -12.43 -16.12
CA GLU A 88 4.72 -12.19 -14.91
C GLU A 88 4.58 -13.45 -14.06
N ASP A 89 4.45 -14.62 -14.68
CA ASP A 89 4.33 -15.90 -13.98
C ASP A 89 5.63 -16.24 -13.23
N LEU A 90 6.80 -16.02 -13.85
CA LEU A 90 8.07 -16.26 -13.17
C LEU A 90 8.28 -15.27 -12.01
N ALA A 91 7.94 -13.99 -12.22
CA ALA A 91 7.99 -12.97 -11.17
C ALA A 91 7.08 -13.31 -9.98
N GLU A 92 5.84 -13.73 -10.23
CA GLU A 92 4.91 -14.14 -9.19
C GLU A 92 5.39 -15.39 -8.45
N ARG A 93 5.93 -16.39 -9.16
CA ARG A 93 6.49 -17.59 -8.52
C ARG A 93 7.65 -17.27 -7.59
N LEU A 94 8.51 -16.32 -7.95
CA LEU A 94 9.60 -15.85 -7.09
C LEU A 94 9.09 -15.11 -5.85
N ILE A 95 8.10 -14.24 -6.02
CA ILE A 95 7.45 -13.54 -4.89
C ILE A 95 6.75 -14.55 -3.97
N MET A 96 6.04 -15.54 -4.52
CA MET A 96 5.39 -16.60 -3.74
C MET A 96 6.41 -17.50 -3.04
N ALA A 97 7.55 -17.78 -3.66
CA ALA A 97 8.63 -18.53 -3.02
C ALA A 97 9.17 -17.81 -1.79
N GLU A 98 9.35 -16.48 -1.86
CA GLU A 98 9.80 -15.70 -0.70
C GLU A 98 8.70 -15.48 0.33
N LEU A 99 7.43 -15.36 -0.09
CA LEU A 99 6.29 -15.34 0.84
C LEU A 99 6.19 -16.66 1.61
N LYS A 100 6.46 -17.79 0.95
CA LYS A 100 6.48 -19.12 1.58
C LYS A 100 7.64 -19.27 2.56
N LYS A 101 8.79 -18.66 2.29
CA LYS A 101 9.92 -18.61 3.23
C LYS A 101 9.70 -17.68 4.41
N SER A 102 8.94 -16.61 4.21
CA SER A 102 8.76 -15.58 5.22
C SER A 102 7.31 -15.10 5.29
N PRO A 103 6.41 -15.90 5.91
CA PRO A 103 4.97 -15.62 5.94
C PRO A 103 4.59 -14.38 6.76
N GLU A 104 5.49 -13.86 7.60
CA GLU A 104 5.26 -12.66 8.41
C GLU A 104 5.48 -11.36 7.62
N LEU A 105 6.12 -11.41 6.45
CA LEU A 105 6.40 -10.22 5.66
C LEU A 105 5.22 -9.82 4.76
N LYS A 106 5.03 -8.50 4.63
CA LYS A 106 4.02 -7.94 3.73
C LYS A 106 4.50 -8.10 2.28
N LYS A 107 3.58 -8.33 1.34
CA LYS A 107 3.82 -8.38 -0.11
C LYS A 107 4.90 -7.41 -0.65
N PRO A 108 4.89 -6.10 -0.33
CA PRO A 108 5.93 -5.17 -0.81
C PRO A 108 7.36 -5.55 -0.39
N ASP A 109 7.54 -6.13 0.79
CA ASP A 109 8.87 -6.55 1.26
C ASP A 109 9.32 -7.85 0.59
N CYS A 110 8.38 -8.76 0.30
CA CYS A 110 8.67 -9.98 -0.46
C CYS A 110 9.11 -9.67 -1.89
N ILE A 111 8.50 -8.67 -2.52
CA ILE A 111 8.90 -8.17 -3.86
C ILE A 111 10.35 -7.66 -3.81
N LYS A 112 10.68 -6.86 -2.78
CA LYS A 112 12.03 -6.34 -2.59
C LYS A 112 13.07 -7.44 -2.41
N LEU A 113 12.77 -8.43 -1.57
CA LEU A 113 13.62 -9.59 -1.32
C LEU A 113 13.84 -10.42 -2.59
N ALA A 114 12.77 -10.72 -3.33
CA ALA A 114 12.86 -11.44 -4.59
C ALA A 114 13.72 -10.68 -5.61
N TYR A 115 13.54 -9.37 -5.72
CA TYR A 115 14.34 -8.50 -6.57
C TYR A 115 15.83 -8.52 -6.20
N GLN A 116 16.14 -8.31 -4.93
CA GLN A 116 17.53 -8.28 -4.44
C GLN A 116 18.24 -9.62 -4.66
N ARG A 117 17.50 -10.73 -4.51
CA ARG A 117 18.02 -12.08 -4.73
C ARG A 117 18.31 -12.35 -6.20
N LEU A 118 17.39 -12.00 -7.10
CA LEU A 118 17.59 -12.08 -8.55
C LEU A 118 18.75 -11.20 -9.02
N TYR A 119 18.85 -9.98 -8.49
CA TYR A 119 19.94 -9.06 -8.82
C TYR A 119 21.30 -9.63 -8.43
N TYR A 120 21.40 -10.23 -7.24
CA TYR A 120 22.63 -10.85 -6.75
C TYR A 120 23.03 -12.08 -7.59
N ASP A 121 22.05 -12.91 -7.96
CA ASP A 121 22.29 -14.12 -8.78
C ASP A 121 22.75 -13.77 -10.20
N ARG A 122 22.24 -12.66 -10.77
CA ARG A 122 22.63 -12.15 -12.09
C ARG A 122 23.98 -11.43 -12.11
N SER A 123 24.44 -10.96 -10.95
CA SER A 123 25.71 -10.22 -10.81
C SER A 123 26.91 -11.14 -10.59
N ARG A 124 26.69 -12.46 -10.55
CA ARG A 124 27.70 -13.51 -10.42
C ARG A 124 27.95 -14.19 -11.76
#